data_AF-A0A811VF83-F1
#
_entry.id   AF-A0A811VF83-F1
#
_cell.length_a   1.000
_cell.length_b   1.000
_cell.length_c   1.000
_cell.angle_alpha   90.00
_cell.angle_beta   90.00
_cell.angle_gamma   90.00
#
_symmetry.space_group_name_H-M   'P 1'
#
loop_
_entity.id
_entity.type
_entity.pdbx_description
1 polymer ?
#
loop_
_entity_poly.entity_id
_entity_poly.type
_entity_poly.pdbx_seq_one_letter_code
_entity_poly.pdbx_strand_id
1 'polypeptide(L)'
;MFSKANTGLRVRPNRGEILPFPQFEKPRPIGYFSVVGGVLREYECTAQQLRYYVPPPAKKFPLDLNDGLSSAIKKPESAYDEGLDHIFKFIFDHSDQVTKPLAACEFRRLNAEFVCWRGLLRLLMCTPYEYRSDWSIVVTRFNGTFYLRKRDTEHDKRQRAQETVQQQTFASWGFKFEQYCLSGMTA
;
A
#
# COMPACT_ATOMS: atom_id res chain seq x y z
N MET A 1 15.78 32.05 -6.48
CA MET A 1 14.32 32.25 -6.40
C MET A 1 13.70 31.57 -7.61
N PHE A 2 13.10 30.39 -7.45
CA PHE A 2 12.33 29.78 -8.53
C PHE A 2 11.01 30.55 -8.67
N SER A 3 10.81 31.18 -9.83
CA SER A 3 9.55 31.84 -10.17
C SER A 3 8.41 30.82 -10.03
N LYS A 4 7.38 31.16 -9.24
CA LYS A 4 6.13 30.40 -9.13
C LYS A 4 5.31 30.61 -10.41
N ALA A 5 5.83 30.14 -11.54
CA ALA A 5 4.98 29.83 -12.68
C ALA A 5 3.96 28.78 -12.20
N ASN A 6 2.75 28.81 -12.73
CA ASN A 6 1.69 27.88 -12.37
C ASN A 6 2.06 26.47 -12.91
N THR A 7 2.93 25.75 -12.19
CA THR A 7 3.48 24.44 -12.52
C THR A 7 2.53 23.29 -12.17
N GLY A 8 1.22 23.55 -12.24
CA GLY A 8 0.20 22.54 -11.95
C GLY A 8 0.19 21.43 -12.99
N LEU A 9 0.16 20.18 -12.53
CA LEU A 9 -0.11 19.03 -13.38
C LEU A 9 -1.62 18.94 -13.63
N ARG A 10 -2.01 18.94 -14.90
CA ARG A 10 -3.40 18.72 -15.28
C ARG A 10 -3.70 17.22 -15.20
N VAL A 11 -4.60 16.85 -14.30
CA VAL A 11 -4.94 15.43 -14.03
C VAL A 11 -6.14 14.91 -14.81
N ARG A 12 -6.83 15.76 -15.57
CA ARG A 12 -8.00 15.37 -16.38
C ARG A 12 -7.72 15.59 -17.88
N PRO A 13 -7.97 14.58 -18.73
CA PRO A 13 -7.77 14.70 -20.17
C PRO A 13 -8.68 15.78 -20.77
N ASN A 14 -8.37 16.25 -21.98
CA ASN A 14 -9.29 17.10 -22.73
C ASN A 14 -10.50 16.29 -23.19
N ARG A 15 -11.67 16.94 -23.30
CA ARG A 15 -12.83 16.29 -23.92
C ARG A 15 -12.48 15.94 -25.37
N GLY A 16 -12.70 14.69 -25.75
CA GLY A 16 -12.45 14.19 -27.10
C GLY A 16 -11.02 13.73 -27.36
N GLU A 17 -10.11 13.82 -26.37
CA GLU A 17 -8.75 13.31 -26.49
C GLU A 17 -8.72 11.79 -26.26
N ILE A 18 -8.36 11.03 -27.29
CA ILE A 18 -8.14 9.59 -27.19
C ILE A 18 -6.64 9.37 -27.03
N LEU A 19 -6.22 9.00 -25.83
CA LEU A 19 -4.84 8.62 -25.56
C LEU A 19 -4.69 7.10 -25.72
N PRO A 20 -3.65 6.62 -26.42
CA PRO A 20 -3.36 5.20 -26.45
C PRO A 20 -3.00 4.71 -25.05
N PHE A 21 -3.29 3.44 -24.77
CA PHE A 21 -2.85 2.83 -23.51
C PHE A 21 -1.31 2.84 -23.45
N PRO A 22 -0.69 3.31 -22.36
CA PRO A 22 0.76 3.41 -22.28
C PRO A 22 1.41 2.03 -22.25
N GLN A 23 2.71 1.98 -22.52
CA GLN A 23 3.46 0.75 -22.25
C GLN A 23 3.39 0.43 -20.76
N PHE A 24 2.91 -0.76 -20.44
CA PHE A 24 2.79 -1.24 -19.07
C PHE A 24 3.34 -2.67 -19.00
N GLU A 25 4.52 -2.81 -18.42
CA GLU A 25 5.18 -4.10 -18.29
C GLU A 25 4.43 -5.01 -17.31
N LYS A 26 4.48 -6.32 -17.58
CA LYS A 26 3.95 -7.33 -16.65
C LYS A 26 4.74 -7.26 -15.34
N PRO A 27 4.11 -7.00 -14.18
CA PRO A 27 4.81 -6.96 -12.90
C PRO A 27 5.53 -8.29 -12.61
N ARG A 28 6.77 -8.19 -12.13
CA ARG A 28 7.57 -9.34 -11.70
C ARG A 28 7.81 -9.26 -10.19
N PRO A 29 7.43 -10.28 -9.40
CA PRO A 29 7.75 -10.31 -7.98
C PRO A 29 9.26 -10.46 -7.82
N ILE A 30 9.86 -9.60 -7.00
CA ILE A 30 11.30 -9.63 -6.68
C ILE A 30 11.58 -10.16 -5.27
N GLY A 31 10.54 -10.44 -4.49
CA GLY A 31 10.61 -10.94 -3.13
C GLY A 31 9.31 -10.70 -2.37
N TYR A 32 9.31 -11.04 -1.09
CA TYR A 32 8.18 -10.91 -0.18
C TYR A 32 8.67 -10.76 1.26
N PHE A 33 7.80 -10.24 2.12
CA PHE A 33 7.97 -10.22 3.56
C PHE A 33 6.60 -10.31 4.22
N SER A 34 6.60 -10.64 5.50
CA SER A 34 5.42 -10.72 6.34
C SER A 34 5.43 -9.61 7.39
N VAL A 35 4.24 -9.18 7.82
CA VAL A 35 4.08 -8.28 8.97
C VAL A 35 3.39 -9.08 10.08
N VAL A 36 4.12 -9.38 11.14
CA VAL A 36 3.71 -10.29 12.22
C VAL A 36 3.49 -9.55 13.55
N GLY A 37 3.16 -10.29 14.62
CA GLY A 37 3.03 -9.70 15.97
C GLY A 37 1.76 -8.89 16.22
N GLY A 38 0.77 -8.96 15.32
CA GLY A 38 -0.55 -8.33 15.48
C GLY A 38 -0.46 -6.80 15.59
N VAL A 39 -0.48 -6.29 16.82
CA VAL A 39 -0.35 -4.86 17.15
C VAL A 39 1.09 -4.37 17.02
N LEU A 40 2.09 -5.24 17.23
CA LEU A 40 3.50 -4.85 17.12
C LEU A 40 3.94 -4.62 15.67
N ARG A 41 3.28 -5.29 14.72
CA ARG A 41 3.48 -5.12 13.27
C ARG A 41 4.95 -5.25 12.87
N GLU A 42 5.58 -6.33 13.31
CA GLU A 42 7.00 -6.59 13.10
C GLU A 42 7.27 -7.07 11.68
N TYR A 43 8.38 -6.64 11.11
CA TYR A 43 8.83 -7.10 9.79
C TYR A 43 9.50 -8.46 9.95
N GLU A 44 9.13 -9.41 9.09
CA GLU A 44 9.86 -10.66 8.89
C GLU A 44 10.10 -10.94 7.42
N CYS A 45 11.32 -11.31 7.07
CA CYS A 45 11.72 -11.67 5.70
C CYS A 45 11.24 -13.10 5.31
N THR A 46 9.96 -13.40 5.56
CA THR A 46 9.33 -14.71 5.34
C THR A 46 7.98 -14.57 4.65
N ALA A 47 7.44 -15.70 4.18
CA ALA A 47 6.07 -15.81 3.68
C ALA A 47 5.08 -16.28 4.76
N GLN A 48 5.39 -16.16 6.05
CA GLN A 48 4.57 -16.74 7.13
C GLN A 48 3.11 -16.22 7.15
N GLN A 49 2.87 -14.97 6.75
CA GLN A 49 1.52 -14.39 6.68
C GLN A 49 0.79 -14.70 5.35
N LEU A 50 1.43 -15.43 4.42
CA LEU A 50 0.78 -15.87 3.20
C LEU A 50 -0.30 -16.90 3.52
N ARG A 51 -1.52 -16.65 3.04
CA ARG A 51 -2.65 -17.59 3.14
C ARG A 51 -3.08 -18.04 1.76
N TYR A 52 -3.62 -19.25 1.69
CA TYR A 52 -4.09 -19.84 0.44
C TYR A 52 -5.60 -19.68 0.33
N TYR A 53 -6.10 -19.45 -0.89
CA TYR A 53 -7.53 -19.40 -1.14
C TYR A 53 -8.17 -20.76 -0.88
N VAL A 54 -9.18 -20.77 -0.02
CA VAL A 54 -10.00 -21.93 0.31
C VAL A 54 -11.46 -21.47 0.29
N PRO A 55 -12.25 -21.80 -0.75
CA PRO A 55 -13.63 -21.33 -0.82
C PRO A 55 -14.46 -21.90 0.33
N PRO A 56 -15.35 -21.11 0.96
CA PRO A 56 -16.24 -21.63 1.98
C PRO A 56 -17.21 -22.66 1.38
N PRO A 57 -17.51 -23.76 2.09
CA PRO A 57 -18.42 -24.78 1.58
C PRO A 57 -19.86 -24.22 1.50
N ALA A 58 -20.65 -24.68 0.52
CA ALA A 58 -22.01 -24.17 0.26
C ALA A 58 -22.91 -24.15 1.51
N LYS A 59 -22.80 -25.16 2.37
CA LYS A 59 -23.55 -25.28 3.64
C LYS A 59 -23.28 -24.16 4.67
N LYS A 60 -22.20 -23.39 4.48
CA LYS A 60 -21.80 -22.30 5.37
C LYS A 60 -22.44 -20.96 4.99
N PHE A 61 -23.17 -20.90 3.87
CA PHE A 61 -23.86 -19.69 3.44
C PHE A 61 -25.23 -19.55 4.13
N PRO A 62 -25.64 -18.33 4.50
CA PRO A 62 -24.88 -17.07 4.38
C PRO A 62 -23.72 -16.99 5.40
N LEU A 63 -22.61 -16.38 5.00
CA LEU A 63 -21.46 -16.18 5.89
C LEU A 63 -21.80 -15.15 6.97
N ASP A 64 -21.63 -15.50 8.24
CA ASP A 64 -21.80 -14.55 9.35
C ASP A 64 -20.55 -13.68 9.51
N LEU A 65 -20.62 -12.44 9.03
CA LEU A 65 -19.52 -11.47 9.11
C LEU A 65 -19.39 -10.82 10.50
N ASN A 66 -20.39 -10.99 11.38
CA ASN A 66 -20.33 -10.47 12.77
C ASN A 66 -19.64 -11.44 13.73
N ASP A 67 -19.47 -12.70 13.34
CA ASP A 67 -18.79 -13.71 14.14
C ASP A 67 -17.35 -13.27 14.50
N GLY A 68 -17.07 -13.13 15.80
CA GLY A 68 -15.77 -12.68 16.32
C GLY A 68 -15.49 -11.18 16.18
N LEU A 69 -16.49 -10.35 15.82
CA LEU A 69 -16.34 -8.90 15.65
C LEU A 69 -15.86 -8.21 16.94
N SER A 70 -16.37 -8.61 18.10
CA SER A 70 -15.98 -8.05 19.41
C SER A 70 -14.54 -8.39 19.80
N SER A 71 -14.00 -9.49 19.31
CA SER A 71 -12.61 -9.92 19.53
C SER A 71 -11.63 -9.45 18.45
N ALA A 72 -12.08 -8.65 17.49
CA ALA A 72 -11.24 -8.22 16.37
C ALA A 72 -10.10 -7.30 16.84
N ILE A 73 -8.86 -7.73 16.59
CA ILE A 73 -7.67 -6.90 16.83
C ILE A 73 -7.57 -5.87 15.71
N LYS A 74 -7.80 -4.60 16.07
CA LYS A 74 -7.69 -3.48 15.13
C LYS A 74 -6.23 -3.11 14.89
N LYS A 75 -5.94 -2.55 13.71
CA LYS A 75 -4.63 -1.96 13.44
C LYS A 75 -4.40 -0.79 14.42
N PRO A 76 -3.23 -0.72 15.07
CA PRO A 76 -2.91 0.41 15.95
C PRO A 76 -2.74 1.70 15.14
N GLU A 77 -2.89 2.84 15.81
CA GLU A 77 -2.67 4.16 15.18
C GLU A 77 -1.22 4.34 14.72
N SER A 78 -0.24 3.72 15.41
CA SER A 78 1.17 3.72 14.99
C SER A 78 1.38 3.13 13.59
N ALA A 79 0.46 2.30 13.09
CA ALA A 79 0.54 1.75 11.74
C ALA A 79 0.52 2.83 10.64
N TYR A 80 -0.05 4.01 10.92
CA TYR A 80 -0.07 5.12 9.97
C TYR A 80 1.29 5.82 9.86
N ASP A 81 2.15 5.64 10.85
CA ASP A 81 3.49 6.24 10.90
C ASP A 81 4.56 5.38 10.20
N GLU A 82 4.30 4.08 9.99
CA GLU A 82 5.19 3.08 9.37
C GLU A 82 5.80 3.51 8.03
N GLY A 83 5.11 4.39 7.29
CA GLY A 83 5.65 4.99 6.07
C GLY A 83 6.16 3.95 5.07
N LEU A 84 7.45 4.00 4.76
CA LEU A 84 8.12 3.06 3.85
C LEU A 84 9.07 2.12 4.62
N ASP A 85 9.00 2.07 5.94
CA ASP A 85 10.01 1.42 6.78
C ASP A 85 10.14 -0.07 6.48
N HIS A 86 9.02 -0.77 6.29
CA HIS A 86 9.02 -2.17 5.87
C HIS A 86 9.63 -2.39 4.48
N ILE A 87 9.42 -1.45 3.55
CA ILE A 87 10.06 -1.49 2.23
C ILE A 87 11.57 -1.25 2.37
N PHE A 88 12.00 -0.36 3.26
CA PHE A 88 13.42 -0.13 3.52
C PHE A 88 14.11 -1.35 4.13
N LYS A 89 13.47 -2.02 5.09
CA LYS A 89 13.95 -3.30 5.64
C LYS A 89 14.07 -4.36 4.54
N PHE A 90 13.07 -4.50 3.68
CA PHE A 90 13.12 -5.39 2.52
C PHE A 90 14.30 -5.07 1.58
N ILE A 91 14.49 -3.79 1.22
CA ILE A 91 15.60 -3.36 0.36
C ILE A 91 16.95 -3.65 1.01
N PHE A 92 17.06 -3.46 2.32
CA PHE A 92 18.29 -3.74 3.06
C PHE A 92 18.63 -5.23 3.04
N ASP A 93 17.67 -6.10 3.38
CA ASP A 93 17.85 -7.56 3.40
C ASP A 93 18.16 -8.15 2.02
N HIS A 94 17.68 -7.52 0.95
CA HIS A 94 17.85 -7.98 -0.43
C HIS A 94 18.81 -7.11 -1.25
N SER A 95 19.64 -6.31 -0.59
CA SER A 95 20.46 -5.29 -1.25
C SER A 95 21.29 -5.83 -2.42
N ASP A 96 21.86 -7.03 -2.31
CA ASP A 96 22.59 -7.70 -3.40
C ASP A 96 21.74 -7.96 -4.65
N GLN A 97 20.45 -8.23 -4.48
CA GLN A 97 19.53 -8.60 -5.56
C GLN A 97 18.87 -7.36 -6.19
N VAL A 98 18.62 -6.32 -5.38
CA VAL A 98 17.87 -5.14 -5.81
C VAL A 98 18.75 -3.95 -6.17
N THR A 99 20.06 -4.00 -5.89
CA THR A 99 21.00 -2.92 -6.24
C THR A 99 21.92 -3.29 -7.39
N LYS A 100 22.45 -2.26 -8.06
CA LYS A 100 23.47 -2.36 -9.10
C LYS A 100 24.71 -1.58 -8.67
N PRO A 101 25.93 -2.04 -9.02
CA PRO A 101 27.15 -1.28 -8.80
C PRO A 101 27.07 0.06 -9.55
N LEU A 102 27.46 1.15 -8.90
CA LEU A 102 27.75 2.39 -9.60
C LEU A 102 29.20 2.31 -10.09
N ALA A 103 29.44 2.47 -11.39
CA ALA A 103 30.76 2.24 -12.00
C ALA A 103 31.88 2.96 -11.21
N ALA A 104 32.96 2.22 -10.94
CA ALA A 104 34.19 2.63 -10.24
C ALA A 104 34.11 2.94 -8.73
N CYS A 105 32.97 2.76 -8.06
CA CYS A 105 32.83 2.98 -6.61
C CYS A 105 32.25 1.74 -5.90
N GLU A 106 32.55 1.55 -4.61
CA GLU A 106 31.89 0.53 -3.77
C GLU A 106 30.40 0.82 -3.51
N PHE A 107 29.92 2.01 -3.89
CA PHE A 107 28.54 2.42 -3.71
C PHE A 107 27.59 1.69 -4.68
N ARG A 108 26.59 1.04 -4.10
CA ARG A 108 25.50 0.40 -4.85
C ARG A 108 24.27 1.28 -4.88
N ARG A 109 23.58 1.32 -6.02
CA ARG A 109 22.33 2.07 -6.22
C ARG A 109 21.18 1.11 -6.42
N LEU A 110 20.01 1.42 -5.86
CA LEU A 110 18.79 0.65 -6.12
C LEU A 110 18.48 0.64 -7.62
N ASN A 111 18.18 -0.54 -8.15
CA ASN A 111 17.73 -0.73 -9.52
C ASN A 111 16.24 -0.38 -9.66
N ALA A 112 15.86 0.83 -9.25
CA ALA A 112 14.52 1.36 -9.39
C ALA A 112 14.56 2.89 -9.48
N GLU A 113 13.67 3.46 -10.28
CA GLU A 113 13.49 4.92 -10.34
C GLU A 113 12.57 5.42 -9.22
N PHE A 114 11.51 4.65 -8.93
CA PHE A 114 10.48 4.99 -7.96
C PHE A 114 10.26 3.86 -6.97
N VAL A 115 10.09 4.20 -5.69
CA VAL A 115 9.75 3.29 -4.60
C VAL A 115 8.54 3.83 -3.86
N CYS A 116 7.46 3.06 -3.81
CA CYS A 116 6.24 3.39 -3.10
C CYS A 116 5.38 2.16 -2.84
N TRP A 117 4.35 2.30 -2.01
CA TRP A 117 3.32 1.28 -1.88
C TRP A 117 2.38 1.28 -3.08
N ARG A 118 1.90 0.08 -3.45
CA ARG A 118 0.87 -0.12 -4.49
C ARG A 118 -0.38 0.76 -4.31
N GLY A 119 -0.76 1.05 -3.06
CA GLY A 119 -1.89 1.94 -2.75
C GLY A 119 -1.72 3.35 -3.32
N LEU A 120 -0.50 3.86 -3.37
CA LEU A 120 -0.18 5.17 -3.94
C LEU A 120 -0.35 5.19 -5.46
N LEU A 121 0.12 4.16 -6.15
CA LEU A 121 -0.06 4.01 -7.60
C LEU A 121 -1.54 3.96 -7.97
N ARG A 122 -2.34 3.20 -7.20
CA ARG A 122 -3.81 3.18 -7.37
C ARG A 122 -4.40 4.58 -7.23
N LEU A 123 -4.01 5.32 -6.18
CA LEU A 123 -4.48 6.68 -5.94
C LEU A 123 -4.14 7.61 -7.11
N LEU A 124 -2.92 7.54 -7.65
CA LEU A 124 -2.51 8.30 -8.83
C LEU A 124 -3.33 7.92 -10.07
N MET A 125 -3.48 6.62 -10.36
CA MET A 125 -4.25 6.14 -11.51
C MET A 125 -5.74 6.50 -11.45
N CYS A 126 -6.31 6.58 -10.24
CA CYS A 126 -7.70 6.97 -10.04
C CYS A 126 -7.92 8.49 -9.99
N THR A 127 -6.86 9.31 -9.89
CA THR A 127 -6.98 10.76 -9.73
C THR A 127 -7.81 11.45 -10.83
N PRO A 128 -7.73 11.08 -12.12
CA PRO A 128 -8.57 11.70 -13.14
C PRO A 128 -10.08 11.57 -12.87
N TYR A 129 -10.48 10.53 -12.14
CA TYR A 129 -11.86 10.17 -11.82
C TYR A 129 -12.26 10.49 -10.38
N GLU A 130 -11.35 11.05 -9.57
CA GLU A 130 -11.62 11.39 -8.18
C GLU A 130 -12.20 12.82 -8.09
N TYR A 131 -13.25 12.95 -7.29
CA TYR A 131 -14.02 14.20 -7.12
C TYR A 131 -14.34 14.50 -5.65
N ARG A 132 -14.14 13.55 -4.75
CA ARG A 132 -14.56 13.64 -3.34
C ARG A 132 -13.39 13.94 -2.42
N SER A 133 -12.25 13.32 -2.67
CA SER A 133 -11.12 13.37 -1.75
C SER A 133 -9.87 13.93 -2.43
N ASP A 134 -9.20 14.82 -1.71
CA ASP A 134 -7.86 15.27 -2.07
C ASP A 134 -6.80 14.26 -1.58
N TRP A 135 -5.56 14.47 -2.00
CA TRP A 135 -4.44 13.67 -1.53
C TRP A 135 -3.15 14.49 -1.51
N SER A 136 -2.22 14.07 -0.65
CA SER A 136 -0.88 14.65 -0.57
C SER A 136 0.17 13.56 -0.67
N ILE A 137 1.25 13.82 -1.41
CA ILE A 137 2.37 12.89 -1.58
C ILE A 137 3.64 13.63 -1.20
N VAL A 138 4.42 13.04 -0.32
CA VAL A 138 5.79 13.46 -0.02
C VAL A 138 6.73 12.68 -0.92
N VAL A 139 7.62 13.40 -1.61
CA VAL A 139 8.61 12.83 -2.51
C VAL A 139 10.00 13.18 -2.01
N THR A 140 10.81 12.17 -1.73
CA THR A 140 12.22 12.32 -1.33
C THR A 140 13.10 11.66 -2.37
N ARG A 141 14.10 12.38 -2.89
CA ARG A 141 15.11 11.79 -3.79
C ARG A 141 16.36 11.46 -3.00
N PHE A 142 16.79 10.19 -3.04
CA PHE A 142 17.99 9.72 -2.36
C PHE A 142 18.74 8.72 -3.25
N ASN A 143 20.05 8.92 -3.45
CA ASN A 143 20.91 8.12 -4.32
C ASN A 143 20.31 7.85 -5.71
N GLY A 144 19.64 8.86 -6.28
CA GLY A 144 19.01 8.77 -7.60
C GLY A 144 17.66 8.06 -7.65
N THR A 145 17.13 7.56 -6.54
CA THR A 145 15.81 6.93 -6.44
C THR A 145 14.81 7.89 -5.81
N PHE A 146 13.59 7.95 -6.32
CA PHE A 146 12.49 8.71 -5.75
C PHE A 146 11.65 7.82 -4.82
N TYR A 147 11.52 8.22 -3.56
CA TYR A 147 10.71 7.56 -2.55
C TYR A 147 9.44 8.36 -2.32
N LEU A 148 8.29 7.74 -2.55
CA LEU A 148 6.99 8.40 -2.50
C LEU A 148 6.13 7.80 -1.38
N ARG A 149 5.59 8.66 -0.52
CA ARG A 149 4.68 8.29 0.57
C ARG A 149 3.44 9.17 0.54
N LYS A 150 2.25 8.58 0.66
CA LYS A 150 1.02 9.34 0.91
C LYS A 150 1.13 10.01 2.29
N ARG A 151 0.85 11.30 2.36
CA ARG A 151 0.61 12.02 3.61
C ARG A 151 -0.87 12.26 3.74
N ASP A 152 -1.41 12.00 4.92
CA ASP A 152 -2.82 12.27 5.20
C ASP A 152 -3.10 13.77 5.14
N THR A 153 -4.17 14.12 4.44
CA THR A 153 -4.67 15.50 4.38
C THR A 153 -5.47 15.83 5.63
N GLU A 154 -5.78 17.10 5.84
CA GLU A 154 -6.69 17.50 6.93
C GLU A 154 -8.12 16.96 6.73
N HIS A 155 -8.47 16.60 5.49
CA HIS A 155 -9.73 15.90 5.21
C HIS A 155 -9.66 14.43 5.69
N ASP A 156 -8.59 13.70 5.34
CA ASP A 156 -8.37 12.31 5.78
C ASP A 156 -8.43 12.19 7.32
N LYS A 157 -7.74 13.10 8.04
CA LYS A 157 -7.71 13.11 9.51
C LYS A 157 -9.09 13.35 10.11
N ARG A 158 -9.86 14.29 9.56
CA ARG A 158 -11.22 14.57 10.00
C ARG A 158 -12.15 13.40 9.75
N GLN A 159 -12.05 12.76 8.59
CA GLN A 159 -12.85 11.59 8.25
C GLN A 159 -12.58 10.43 9.20
N ARG A 160 -11.31 10.20 9.56
CA ARG A 160 -10.93 9.17 10.56
C ARG A 160 -11.47 9.51 11.95
N ALA A 161 -11.34 10.76 12.39
CA ALA A 161 -11.84 11.18 13.70
C ALA A 161 -13.38 11.08 13.83
N GLN A 162 -14.09 11.17 12.69
CA GLN A 162 -15.54 11.07 12.60
C GLN A 162 -16.03 9.68 12.16
N GLU A 163 -15.14 8.67 12.14
CA GLU A 163 -15.48 7.32 11.71
C GLU A 163 -16.57 6.74 12.62
N THR A 164 -17.67 6.29 12.02
CA THR A 164 -18.80 5.74 12.77
C THR A 164 -18.56 4.29 13.15
N VAL A 165 -19.25 3.82 14.20
CA VAL A 165 -19.24 2.40 14.59
C VAL A 165 -19.63 1.50 13.42
N GLN A 166 -20.61 1.93 12.62
CA GLN A 166 -21.04 1.19 11.43
C GLN A 166 -19.91 1.06 10.39
N GLN A 167 -19.17 2.14 10.12
CA GLN A 167 -18.02 2.11 9.21
C GLN A 167 -16.92 1.17 9.71
N GLN A 168 -16.64 1.19 11.02
CA GLN A 168 -15.67 0.26 11.64
C GLN A 168 -16.12 -1.20 11.51
N THR A 169 -17.41 -1.47 11.71
CA THR A 169 -17.99 -2.81 11.51
C THR A 169 -17.85 -3.26 10.06
N PHE A 170 -18.14 -2.39 9.10
CA PHE A 170 -17.99 -2.70 7.68
C PHE A 170 -16.54 -2.97 7.28
N ALA A 171 -15.58 -2.24 7.86
CA ALA A 171 -14.16 -2.52 7.66
C ALA A 171 -13.76 -3.91 8.21
N SER A 172 -14.26 -4.27 9.40
CA SER A 172 -14.02 -5.58 10.01
C SER A 172 -14.62 -6.74 9.22
N TRP A 173 -15.78 -6.54 8.59
CA TRP A 173 -16.43 -7.54 7.75
C TRP A 173 -15.55 -8.00 6.57
N GLY A 174 -14.71 -7.11 6.03
CA GLY A 174 -13.73 -7.49 5.01
C GLY A 174 -12.72 -8.51 5.52
N PHE A 175 -12.15 -8.28 6.70
CA PHE A 175 -11.21 -9.21 7.35
C PHE A 175 -11.90 -10.52 7.73
N LYS A 176 -13.16 -10.48 8.18
CA LYS A 176 -13.92 -11.69 8.48
C LYS A 176 -14.23 -12.50 7.23
N PHE A 177 -14.57 -11.85 6.13
CA PHE A 177 -14.76 -12.50 4.83
C PHE A 177 -13.47 -13.19 4.36
N GLU A 178 -12.32 -12.53 4.50
CA GLU A 178 -11.02 -13.14 4.23
C GLU A 178 -10.78 -14.40 5.07
N GLN A 179 -11.13 -14.42 6.36
CA GLN A 179 -11.01 -15.62 7.20
C GLN A 179 -11.89 -16.79 6.70
N TYR A 180 -13.04 -16.51 6.10
CA TYR A 180 -13.88 -17.56 5.51
C TYR A 180 -13.32 -18.13 4.21
N CYS A 181 -12.56 -17.33 3.47
CA CYS A 181 -12.10 -17.66 2.12
C CYS A 181 -10.62 -18.05 2.05
N LEU A 182 -9.92 -18.06 3.18
CA LEU A 182 -8.49 -18.31 3.24
C LEU A 182 -8.18 -19.42 4.24
N SER A 183 -7.10 -20.16 3.99
CA SER A 183 -6.56 -21.13 4.94
C SER A 183 -6.29 -20.48 6.30
N GLY A 184 -6.48 -21.24 7.38
CA GLY A 184 -6.05 -20.83 8.71
C GLY A 184 -4.54 -20.57 8.74
N MET A 185 -4.10 -19.76 9.70
CA MET A 185 -2.67 -19.64 9.98
C MET A 185 -2.18 -21.00 10.47
N THR A 186 -1.33 -21.65 9.70
CA THR A 186 -0.54 -22.79 10.20
C THR A 186 0.39 -22.24 11.27
N ALA A 187 0.20 -22.70 12.51
CA ALA A 187 1.13 -22.45 13.62
C ALA A 187 2.51 -23.03 13.31
#